data_AF-A0A7D9JHT7-F1
#
_entry.id   AF-A0A7D9JHT7-F1
#
_cell.length_a   1.000
_cell.length_b   1.000
_cell.length_c   1.000
_cell.angle_alpha   90.00
_cell.angle_beta   90.00
_cell.angle_gamma   90.00
#
_symmetry.space_group_name_H-M   'P 1'
#
loop_
_entity.id
_entity.type
_entity.pdbx_description
1 polymer ?
#
loop_
_entity_poly.entity_id
_entity_poly.type
_entity_poly.pdbx_seq_one_letter_code
_entity_poly.pdbx_strand_id
1 'polypeptide(L)'
;NGEITDPNELAESFNDYFTNIGPDIAKTIDKDDRNFTDYITRVTSNFKFQAVSESKVHRLLLSLNPGKSTGIDKIPAKIIRIASPVIANSLAKIFNRAITSESVPSEWKAARVTPLHKKRPSKPVK
;
A
#
# COMPACT_ATOMS: atom_id res chain seq x y z
N ASN A 1 1.34 -22.19 27.94
CA ASN A 1 0.69 -21.74 26.69
C ASN A 1 -0.81 -21.73 26.92
N GLY A 2 -1.35 -20.61 27.41
CA GLY A 2 -2.79 -20.47 27.60
C GLY A 2 -3.46 -20.19 26.26
N GLU A 3 -4.60 -20.83 25.99
CA GLU A 3 -5.44 -20.47 24.85
C GLU A 3 -6.00 -19.06 25.07
N ILE A 4 -5.83 -18.18 24.08
CA ILE A 4 -6.49 -16.87 24.05
C ILE A 4 -7.92 -17.10 23.62
N THR A 5 -8.87 -16.86 24.52
CA THR A 5 -10.31 -17.05 24.27
C THR A 5 -11.06 -15.75 24.09
N ASP A 6 -10.48 -14.61 24.54
CA ASP A 6 -11.07 -13.30 24.32
C ASP A 6 -10.86 -12.83 22.86
N PRO A 7 -11.93 -12.45 22.14
CA PRO A 7 -11.83 -12.03 20.74
C PRO A 7 -10.97 -10.78 20.52
N ASN A 8 -10.91 -9.84 21.47
CA ASN A 8 -10.10 -8.63 21.34
C ASN A 8 -8.62 -8.95 21.56
N GLU A 9 -8.31 -9.73 22.60
CA GLU A 9 -6.94 -10.21 22.84
C GLU A 9 -6.42 -11.01 21.64
N LEU A 10 -7.28 -11.82 21.02
CA LEU A 10 -6.93 -12.54 19.80
C LEU A 10 -6.64 -11.57 18.65
N ALA A 11 -7.51 -10.58 18.42
CA ALA A 11 -7.34 -9.59 17.35
C ALA A 11 -6.04 -8.78 17.52
N GLU A 12 -5.73 -8.34 18.74
CA GLU A 12 -4.49 -7.62 19.05
C GLU A 12 -3.27 -8.51 18.83
N SER A 13 -3.29 -9.77 19.29
CA SER A 13 -2.19 -10.71 19.05
C SER A 13 -1.91 -10.93 17.55
N PHE A 14 -2.97 -11.02 16.73
CA PHE A 14 -2.82 -11.09 15.27
C PHE A 14 -2.25 -9.80 14.68
N ASN A 15 -2.70 -8.63 15.15
CA ASN A 15 -2.21 -7.34 14.69
C ASN A 15 -0.73 -7.16 15.02
N ASP A 16 -0.32 -7.49 16.25
CA ASP A 16 1.07 -7.46 16.69
C ASP A 16 1.96 -8.36 15.84
N TYR A 17 1.50 -9.58 15.54
CA TYR A 17 2.24 -10.47 14.65
C TYR A 17 2.44 -9.86 13.26
N PHE A 18 1.36 -9.43 12.60
CA PHE A 18 1.43 -8.97 11.21
C PHE A 18 2.11 -7.60 11.03
N THR A 19 2.15 -6.77 12.07
CA THR A 19 2.88 -5.49 12.05
C THR A 19 4.38 -5.67 12.27
N ASN A 20 4.79 -6.69 13.05
CA ASN A 20 6.19 -6.88 13.45
C ASN A 20 6.95 -7.97 12.69
N ILE A 21 6.25 -8.87 11.97
CA ILE A 21 6.91 -9.99 11.26
C ILE A 21 7.99 -9.53 10.26
N GLY A 22 7.82 -8.38 9.62
CA GLY A 22 8.82 -7.82 8.70
C GLY A 22 10.12 -7.46 9.42
N PRO A 23 10.09 -6.54 10.41
CA PRO A 23 11.24 -6.23 11.24
C PRO A 23 11.87 -7.45 11.93
N ASP A 24 11.06 -8.39 12.40
CA ASP A 24 11.56 -9.57 13.11
C ASP A 24 12.29 -10.54 12.19
N ILE A 25 11.76 -10.80 10.99
CA ILE A 25 12.48 -11.56 9.95
C ILE A 25 13.77 -10.82 9.57
N ALA A 26 13.72 -9.50 9.38
CA ALA A 26 14.89 -8.72 9.00
C ALA A 26 16.05 -8.83 10.02
N LYS A 27 15.76 -8.97 11.32
CA LYS A 27 16.77 -9.19 12.37
C LYS A 27 17.45 -10.56 12.28
N THR A 28 16.78 -11.56 11.71
CA THR A 28 17.30 -12.93 11.56
C THR A 28 18.10 -13.17 10.30
N ILE A 29 18.06 -12.22 9.34
CA ILE A 29 18.86 -12.30 8.13
C ILE A 29 20.30 -11.94 8.49
N ASP A 30 21.22 -12.87 8.25
CA ASP A 30 22.65 -12.61 8.43
C ASP A 30 23.09 -11.42 7.58
N LYS A 31 23.90 -10.55 8.17
CA LYS A 31 24.50 -9.44 7.44
C LYS A 31 25.49 -10.01 6.44
N ASP A 32 25.20 -9.77 5.17
CA ASP A 32 26.05 -10.12 4.07
C ASP A 32 26.79 -8.87 3.59
N ASP A 33 28.12 -8.92 3.59
CA ASP A 33 28.98 -7.81 3.15
C ASP A 33 29.11 -7.75 1.61
N ARG A 34 28.52 -8.70 0.88
CA ARG A 34 28.48 -8.66 -0.60
C ARG A 34 27.78 -7.41 -1.11
N ASN A 35 28.29 -6.86 -2.20
CA ASN A 35 27.69 -5.66 -2.77
C ASN A 35 26.38 -6.04 -3.45
N PHE A 36 25.35 -5.21 -3.35
CA PHE A 36 24.09 -5.45 -4.07
C PHE A 36 24.31 -5.62 -5.58
N THR A 37 25.37 -5.03 -6.14
CA THR A 37 25.74 -5.19 -7.55
C THR A 37 26.12 -6.61 -7.93
N ASP A 38 26.53 -7.44 -6.98
CA ASP A 38 26.89 -8.85 -7.23
C ASP A 38 25.66 -9.71 -7.57
N TYR A 39 24.48 -9.22 -7.21
CA TYR A 39 23.18 -9.86 -7.47
C TYR A 39 22.41 -9.25 -8.64
N ILE A 40 22.86 -8.11 -9.17
CA ILE A 40 22.14 -7.37 -10.21
C ILE A 40 22.90 -7.44 -11.53
N THR A 41 22.29 -8.05 -12.54
CA THR A 41 22.76 -7.95 -13.92
C THR A 41 22.47 -6.55 -14.45
N ARG A 42 23.52 -5.77 -14.76
CA ARG A 42 23.36 -4.47 -15.39
C ARG A 42 22.78 -4.63 -16.80
N VAL A 43 21.70 -3.90 -17.06
CA VAL A 43 21.11 -3.77 -18.40
C VAL A 43 21.44 -2.39 -18.97
N THR A 44 21.51 -2.28 -20.29
CA THR A 44 21.79 -1.02 -21.01
C THR A 44 20.56 -0.13 -21.18
N SER A 45 19.39 -0.60 -20.77
CA SER A 45 18.15 0.16 -20.88
C SER A 45 18.13 1.30 -19.87
N ASN A 46 17.83 2.51 -20.37
CA ASN A 46 17.69 3.70 -19.54
C ASN A 46 16.21 3.91 -19.23
N PHE A 47 15.87 3.87 -17.94
CA PHE A 47 14.54 4.28 -17.48
C PHE A 47 14.53 5.77 -17.14
N LYS A 48 13.49 6.48 -17.55
CA LYS A 48 13.24 7.86 -17.17
C LYS A 48 11.76 8.04 -16.83
N PHE A 49 11.48 8.71 -15.73
CA PHE A 49 10.11 9.09 -15.40
C PHE A 49 9.59 10.11 -16.41
N GLN A 50 8.35 9.89 -16.86
CA GLN A 50 7.60 10.90 -17.60
C GLN A 50 6.78 11.74 -16.62
N ALA A 51 6.66 13.03 -16.91
CA ALA A 51 5.79 13.91 -16.14
C ALA A 51 4.35 13.38 -16.14
N VAL A 52 3.74 13.37 -14.95
CA VAL A 52 2.36 12.98 -14.73
C VAL A 52 1.46 14.14 -15.18
N SER A 53 0.59 13.88 -16.16
CA SER A 53 -0.39 14.87 -16.63
C SER A 53 -1.66 14.88 -15.80
N GLU A 54 -2.31 16.04 -15.70
CA GLU A 54 -3.64 16.18 -15.10
C GLU A 54 -4.66 15.24 -15.74
N SER A 55 -4.69 15.14 -17.08
CA SER A 55 -5.60 14.26 -17.82
C SER A 55 -5.44 12.79 -17.45
N LYS A 56 -4.19 12.34 -17.23
CA LYS A 56 -3.90 10.97 -16.78
C LYS A 56 -4.40 10.75 -15.37
N VAL A 57 -4.17 11.70 -14.46
CA VAL A 57 -4.67 11.63 -13.08
C VAL A 57 -6.20 11.60 -13.07
N HIS A 58 -6.85 12.52 -13.76
CA HIS A 58 -8.31 12.59 -13.84
C HIS A 58 -8.93 11.27 -14.29
N ARG A 59 -8.41 10.68 -15.38
CA ARG A 59 -8.87 9.37 -15.87
C ARG A 59 -8.69 8.26 -14.84
N LEU A 60 -7.56 8.24 -14.13
CA LEU A 60 -7.30 7.25 -13.08
C LEU A 60 -8.25 7.44 -11.89
N LEU A 61 -8.51 8.67 -11.47
CA LEU A 61 -9.48 8.95 -10.40
C LEU A 61 -10.88 8.46 -10.76
N LEU A 62 -11.33 8.66 -12.01
CA LEU A 62 -12.63 8.17 -12.48
C LEU A 62 -12.73 6.63 -12.50
N SER A 63 -11.60 5.94 -12.63
CA SER A 63 -11.50 4.47 -12.65
C SER A 63 -11.54 3.82 -11.26
N LEU A 64 -11.51 4.61 -10.19
CA LEU A 64 -11.58 4.09 -8.82
C LEU A 64 -12.88 3.31 -8.58
N ASN A 65 -12.77 2.15 -7.94
CA ASN A 65 -13.95 1.39 -7.53
C ASN A 65 -14.61 2.06 -6.29
N PRO A 66 -15.83 2.59 -6.40
CA PRO A 66 -16.48 3.32 -5.32
C PRO A 66 -16.88 2.45 -4.12
N GLY A 67 -16.92 1.12 -4.27
CA GLY A 67 -17.28 0.17 -3.22
C GLY A 67 -16.10 -0.37 -2.41
N LYS A 68 -14.88 0.12 -2.65
CA LYS A 68 -13.69 -0.27 -1.86
C LYS A 68 -13.62 0.52 -0.55
N SER A 69 -12.92 -0.07 0.42
CA SER A 69 -12.70 0.54 1.72
C SER A 69 -11.95 1.87 1.61
N THR A 70 -12.23 2.76 2.56
CA THR A 70 -11.53 4.05 2.70
C THR A 70 -10.12 3.87 3.24
N GLY A 71 -9.26 4.84 2.94
CA GLY A 71 -7.93 4.95 3.53
C GLY A 71 -7.99 5.35 5.01
N ILE A 72 -6.84 5.79 5.54
CA ILE A 72 -6.74 6.33 6.90
C ILE A 72 -7.47 7.68 7.04
N ASP A 73 -7.64 8.40 5.94
CA ASP A 73 -8.36 9.68 5.82
C ASP A 73 -9.89 9.55 5.94
N LYS A 74 -10.41 8.31 5.88
CA LYS A 74 -11.84 7.99 5.86
C LYS A 74 -12.60 8.60 4.67
N ILE A 75 -11.92 9.02 3.60
CA ILE A 75 -12.55 9.59 2.40
C ILE A 75 -12.96 8.48 1.44
N PRO A 76 -14.25 8.34 1.09
CA PRO A 76 -14.70 7.34 0.12
C PRO A 76 -14.18 7.60 -1.28
N ALA A 77 -13.79 6.54 -1.99
CA ALA A 77 -13.41 6.61 -3.41
C ALA A 77 -14.50 7.27 -4.27
N LYS A 78 -15.79 7.13 -3.91
CA LYS A 78 -16.91 7.82 -4.55
C LYS A 78 -16.75 9.35 -4.51
N ILE A 79 -16.33 9.91 -3.37
CA ILE A 79 -16.12 11.36 -3.22
C ILE A 79 -14.94 11.81 -4.08
N ILE A 80 -13.85 11.04 -4.10
CA ILE A 80 -12.68 11.30 -4.93
C ILE A 80 -13.05 11.34 -6.42
N ARG A 81 -13.91 10.43 -6.88
CA ARG A 81 -14.42 10.43 -8.27
C ARG A 81 -15.19 11.71 -8.60
N ILE A 82 -16.10 12.12 -7.71
CA ILE A 82 -16.91 13.34 -7.87
C ILE A 82 -16.01 14.58 -7.91
N ALA A 83 -15.02 14.64 -7.02
CA ALA A 83 -14.08 15.76 -6.93
C ALA A 83 -12.99 15.75 -8.02
N SER A 84 -12.89 14.68 -8.82
CA SER A 84 -11.80 14.47 -9.78
C SER A 84 -11.55 15.60 -10.77
N PRO A 85 -12.55 16.38 -11.26
CA PRO A 85 -12.28 17.51 -12.15
C PRO A 85 -11.51 18.64 -11.45
N VAL A 86 -11.67 18.78 -10.13
CA VAL A 86 -11.08 19.87 -9.34
C VAL A 86 -9.73 19.48 -8.76
N ILE A 87 -9.58 18.23 -8.32
CA ILE A 87 -8.37 17.79 -7.59
C ILE A 87 -7.27 17.22 -8.50
N ALA A 88 -7.57 16.87 -9.75
CA ALA A 88 -6.63 16.17 -10.63
C ALA A 88 -5.35 16.97 -10.89
N ASN A 89 -5.44 18.27 -11.14
CA ASN A 89 -4.27 19.13 -11.36
C ASN A 89 -3.37 19.19 -10.13
N SER A 90 -3.96 19.42 -8.95
CA SER A 90 -3.23 19.48 -7.68
C SER A 90 -2.51 18.16 -7.39
N LEU A 91 -3.18 17.02 -7.60
CA LEU A 91 -2.57 15.70 -7.43
C LEU A 91 -1.45 15.46 -8.45
N ALA A 92 -1.61 15.85 -9.72
CA ALA A 92 -0.54 15.74 -10.71
C ALA A 92 0.72 16.52 -10.30
N LYS A 93 0.56 17.73 -9.75
CA LYS A 93 1.67 18.54 -9.22
C LYS A 93 2.36 17.85 -8.04
N ILE A 94 1.59 17.28 -7.11
CA ILE A 94 2.13 16.54 -5.96
C ILE A 94 2.91 15.30 -6.45
N PHE A 95 2.36 14.51 -7.38
CA PHE A 95 3.05 13.34 -7.92
C PHE A 95 4.36 13.71 -8.63
N ASN A 96 4.34 14.74 -9.47
CA ASN A 96 5.56 15.21 -10.12
C ASN A 96 6.59 15.72 -9.12
N ARG A 97 6.16 16.45 -8.08
CA ARG A 97 7.07 16.90 -7.02
C ARG A 97 7.67 15.73 -6.26
N ALA A 98 6.88 14.69 -5.98
CA ALA A 98 7.37 13.51 -5.29
C ALA A 98 8.44 12.77 -6.12
N ILE A 99 8.24 12.66 -7.44
CA ILE A 99 9.21 12.07 -8.37
C ILE A 99 10.49 12.91 -8.42
N THR A 100 10.39 14.22 -8.58
CA THR A 100 11.58 15.09 -8.76
C THR A 100 12.34 15.37 -7.48
N SER A 101 11.70 15.28 -6.32
CA SER A 101 12.35 15.43 -5.01
C SER A 101 12.76 14.11 -4.37
N GLU A 102 12.50 12.99 -5.04
CA GLU A 102 12.80 11.64 -4.55
C GLU A 102 12.19 11.35 -3.16
N SER A 103 11.09 12.02 -2.84
CA SER A 103 10.45 11.97 -1.53
C SER A 103 8.94 11.98 -1.64
N VAL A 104 8.28 11.16 -0.82
CA VAL A 104 6.81 11.07 -0.76
C VAL A 104 6.32 11.52 0.62
N PRO A 105 5.09 12.06 0.71
CA PRO A 105 4.46 12.39 1.99
C PRO A 105 4.50 11.20 2.96
N SER A 106 4.74 11.48 4.24
CA SER A 106 4.80 10.46 5.30
C SER A 106 3.50 9.68 5.42
N GLU A 107 2.38 10.36 5.18
CA GLU A 107 1.02 9.86 5.18
C GLU A 107 0.81 8.77 4.12
N TRP A 108 1.56 8.81 3.01
CA TRP A 108 1.49 7.78 1.97
C TRP A 108 2.28 6.52 2.34
N LYS A 109 3.16 6.61 3.34
CA LYS A 109 3.91 5.47 3.88
C LYS A 109 3.14 4.77 5.00
N ALA A 110 2.06 5.37 5.51
CA ALA A 110 1.23 4.78 6.55
C ALA A 110 0.26 3.74 5.98
N ALA A 111 0.16 2.59 6.65
CA ALA A 111 -0.78 1.53 6.32
C ALA A 111 -1.63 1.16 7.54
N ARG A 112 -2.90 0.82 7.31
CA ARG A 112 -3.78 0.25 8.33
C ARG A 112 -3.86 -1.26 8.13
N VAL A 113 -3.39 -2.01 9.11
CA VAL A 113 -3.49 -3.46 9.14
C VAL A 113 -4.82 -3.84 9.80
N THR A 114 -5.60 -4.70 9.15
CA THR A 114 -6.84 -5.23 9.72
C THR A 114 -6.92 -6.71 9.34
N PRO A 115 -6.67 -7.63 10.29
CA PRO A 115 -6.82 -9.05 10.04
C PRO A 115 -8.27 -9.38 9.66
N LEU A 116 -8.47 -10.05 8.52
CA LEU A 116 -9.80 -10.46 8.06
C LEU A 116 -9.84 -11.99 7.94
N HIS A 117 -10.80 -12.60 8.64
CA HIS A 117 -11.03 -14.03 8.53
C HIS A 117 -11.61 -14.40 7.16
N LYS A 118 -10.87 -15.19 6.39
CA LYS A 118 -11.37 -15.74 5.12
C LYS A 118 -12.32 -16.90 5.39
N LYS A 119 -13.63 -16.68 5.24
CA LYS A 119 -14.62 -17.78 5.24
C LYS A 119 -14.30 -18.72 4.07
N ARG A 120 -14.15 -20.03 4.33
CA ARG A 120 -14.07 -21.03 3.25
C ARG A 120 -15.45 -21.12 2.57
N PRO A 121 -15.53 -21.28 1.24
CA PRO A 121 -16.79 -21.62 0.60
C PRO A 121 -17.26 -22.97 1.17
N SER A 122 -18.52 -23.03 1.62
CA SER A 122 -19.17 -24.28 2.00
C SER A 122 -19.12 -25.21 0.78
N LYS A 123 -18.65 -26.45 0.97
CA LYS A 123 -18.74 -27.49 -0.07
C LYS A 123 -20.19 -27.52 -0.57
N PRO A 124 -20.45 -27.55 -1.89
CA PRO A 124 -21.80 -27.80 -2.36
C PRO A 124 -22.24 -29.14 -1.78
N VAL A 125 -23.37 -29.14 -1.08
CA VAL A 125 -24.05 -30.36 -0.65
C VAL A 125 -24.37 -31.12 -1.93
N LYS A 126 -23.83 -32.33 -2.06
CA LYS A 126 -24.19 -33.24 -3.15
C LYS A 126 -25.59 -33.78 -2.93
#